data_AF-A0A166IWY7-F1
#
_entry.id   AF-A0A166IWY7-F1
#
_cell.length_a   1.000
_cell.length_b   1.000
_cell.length_c   1.000
_cell.angle_alpha   90.00
_cell.angle_beta   90.00
_cell.angle_gamma   90.00
#
_symmetry.space_group_name_H-M   'P 1'
#
loop_
_entity.id
_entity.type
_entity.pdbx_description
1 polymer ?
#
loop_
_entity_poly.entity_id
_entity_poly.type
_entity_poly.pdbx_seq_one_letter_code
_entity_poly.pdbx_strand_id
1 'polypeptide(L)' 'MERCPPEIWHHILSPICNDGGVTALFLSKVSKSMRNASASVRFQSTTCTNGSAIVGLMYALERIPPHQRIMRHLFVS' A
#
# COMPACT_ATOMS: atom_id res chain seq x y z
N MET A 1 -17.25 5.32 -5.23
CA MET A 1 -16.50 4.12 -4.79
C MET A 1 -17.27 3.24 -3.81
N GLU A 2 -18.18 3.81 -3.00
CA GLU A 2 -18.89 3.09 -1.91
C GLU A 2 -19.78 1.92 -2.36
N ARG A 3 -20.07 1.79 -3.66
CA ARG A 3 -20.85 0.67 -4.20
C ARG A 3 -20.01 -0.49 -4.74
N CYS A 4 -18.69 -0.33 -4.82
CA CYS A 4 -17.82 -1.34 -5.39
C CYS A 4 -17.25 -2.21 -4.25
N PRO A 5 -17.46 -3.54 -4.29
CA PRO A 5 -16.99 -4.43 -3.24
C PRO A 5 -15.45 -4.36 -3.02
N PRO A 6 -14.96 -4.58 -1.79
CA PRO A 6 -13.53 -4.58 -1.49
C PRO A 6 -12.71 -5.53 -2.38
N GLU A 7 -13.28 -6.67 -2.76
CA GLU A 7 -12.66 -7.70 -3.59
C GLU A 7 -12.40 -7.18 -5.01
N ILE A 8 -13.35 -6.41 -5.56
CA ILE A 8 -13.20 -5.80 -6.88
C ILE A 8 -12.12 -4.73 -6.84
N TRP A 9 -12.08 -3.91 -5.78
CA TRP A 9 -10.96 -2.98 -5.59
C TRP A 9 -9.63 -3.70 -5.47
N HIS A 10 -9.56 -4.80 -4.73
CA HIS A 10 -8.33 -5.57 -4.63
C HIS A 10 -7.87 -6.09 -6.00
N HIS A 11 -8.79 -6.63 -6.82
CA HIS A 11 -8.49 -7.06 -8.19
C HIS A 11 -8.03 -5.94 -9.12
N ILE A 12 -8.59 -4.74 -9.00
CA ILE A 12 -8.18 -3.57 -9.79
C ILE A 12 -6.82 -3.04 -9.31
N LEU A 13 -6.64 -2.94 -7.99
CA LEU A 13 -5.51 -2.25 -7.39
C LEU A 13 -4.25 -3.13 -7.30
N SER A 14 -4.39 -4.44 -7.07
CA SER A 14 -3.24 -5.35 -6.96
C SER A 14 -2.30 -5.34 -8.18
N PRO A 15 -2.78 -5.32 -9.45
CA PRO A 15 -1.88 -5.27 -10.61
C PRO A 15 -1.27 -3.89 -10.85
N ILE A 16 -1.92 -2.79 -10.45
CA ILE A 16 -1.43 -1.43 -10.69
C ILE A 16 -0.55 -0.90 -9.55
N CYS A 17 -0.60 -1.52 -8.36
CA CYS A 17 0.17 -1.12 -7.18
C CYS A 17 1.45 -1.95 -6.99
N ASN A 18 2.07 -2.39 -8.09
CA ASN A 18 3.32 -3.16 -8.07
C ASN A 18 4.58 -2.28 -8.23
N ASP A 19 4.40 -0.96 -8.32
CA ASP A 19 5.42 0.04 -8.66
C ASP A 19 6.22 0.55 -7.44
N GLY A 20 6.57 -0.36 -6.52
CA GLY A 20 7.31 0.00 -5.30
C GLY A 20 6.51 0.86 -4.31
N GLY A 21 5.18 0.87 -4.44
CA GLY A 21 4.25 1.50 -3.50
C GLY A 21 3.83 2.93 -3.88
N VAL A 22 4.34 3.46 -5.00
CA VAL A 22 4.07 4.82 -5.47
C VAL A 22 2.60 5.00 -5.84
N THR A 23 2.04 4.12 -6.66
CA THR A 23 0.64 4.19 -7.09
C THR A 23 -0.30 4.06 -5.90
N ALA A 24 -0.04 3.11 -5.00
CA ALA A 24 -0.88 2.92 -3.82
C ALA A 24 -0.83 4.11 -2.84
N LEU A 25 0.32 4.81 -2.76
CA LEU A 25 0.46 6.05 -2.01
C LEU A 25 -0.40 7.17 -2.63
N PHE A 26 -0.35 7.36 -3.96
CA PHE A 26 -1.18 8.36 -4.62
C PHE A 26 -2.67 8.10 -4.43
N LEU A 27 -3.11 6.86 -4.63
CA LEU A 27 -4.49 6.44 -4.40
C LEU A 27 -4.95 6.76 -2.97
N SER A 28 -4.09 6.57 -1.97
CA SER A 28 -4.41 6.89 -0.57
C SER A 28 -4.69 8.36 -0.27
N LYS A 29 -4.23 9.26 -1.15
CA LYS A 29 -4.38 10.71 -1.02
C LYS A 29 -5.60 11.25 -1.74
N VAL A 30 -6.20 10.48 -2.66
CA VAL A 30 -7.35 10.93 -3.47
C VAL A 30 -8.61 11.11 -2.63
N SER A 31 -8.94 10.15 -1.76
CA SER A 31 -10.13 10.22 -0.90
C SER A 31 -10.05 9.24 0.27
N LYS A 32 -10.94 9.39 1.27
CA LYS A 32 -11.08 8.41 2.37
C LYS A 32 -11.46 7.02 1.84
N SER A 33 -12.36 6.94 0.86
CA SER A 33 -12.75 5.66 0.26
C SER A 33 -11.58 5.00 -0.46
N MET A 34 -10.79 5.75 -1.23
CA MET A 34 -9.61 5.20 -1.91
C MET A 34 -8.50 4.84 -0.94
N ARG A 35 -8.35 5.59 0.15
CA ARG A 35 -7.45 5.25 1.26
C ARG A 35 -7.79 3.89 1.86
N ASN A 36 -9.07 3.57 2.02
CA ASN A 36 -9.50 2.28 2.54
C ASN A 36 -9.35 1.19 1.48
N ALA A 37 -9.76 1.43 0.23
CA ALA A 37 -9.64 0.47 -0.87
C ALA A 37 -8.18 0.06 -1.14
N SER A 38 -7.26 1.03 -1.14
CA SER A 38 -5.82 0.78 -1.35
C SER A 38 -5.09 0.23 -0.13
N ALA A 39 -5.73 0.13 1.04
CA ALA A 39 -5.06 -0.29 2.27
C ALA A 39 -4.44 -1.70 2.15
N SER A 40 -5.12 -2.62 1.48
CA SER A 40 -4.67 -4.02 1.30
C SER A 40 -3.47 -4.16 0.35
N VAL A 41 -3.20 -3.17 -0.49
CA VAL A 41 -2.13 -3.20 -1.51
C VAL A 41 -1.02 -2.17 -1.25
N ARG A 42 -1.20 -1.25 -0.29
CA ARG A 42 -0.30 -0.11 -0.08
C ARG A 42 1.14 -0.48 0.25
N PHE A 43 1.32 -1.59 0.94
CA PHE A 43 2.64 -2.07 1.37
C PHE A 43 2.96 -3.45 0.81
N GLN A 44 2.17 -3.91 -0.17
CA GLN A 44 2.35 -5.22 -0.78
C GLN A 44 3.65 -5.30 -1.59
N SER A 45 4.00 -4.21 -2.27
CA SER A 45 5.27 -4.02 -2.98
C SER A 45 5.84 -2.67 -2.57
N THR A 46 7.05 -2.63 -2.01
CA THR A 46 7.68 -1.38 -1.58
C THR A 46 9.15 -1.36 -1.94
N THR A 47 9.62 -0.22 -2.42
CA THR A 47 11.05 0.01 -2.69
C THR A 47 11.61 1.01 -1.69
N CYS A 48 12.68 0.62 -0.99
CA CYS A 48 13.44 1.48 -0.09
C CYS A 48 14.80 1.78 -0.73
N THR A 49 15.02 3.05 -1.12
CA THR A 49 16.23 3.47 -1.82
C THR A 49 17.35 3.97 -0.90
N ASN A 50 17.09 4.04 0.40
CA ASN A 50 18.05 4.48 1.40
C ASN A 50 17.60 4.06 2.81
N GLY A 51 18.48 4.22 3.80
CA GLY A 51 18.18 3.89 5.19
C GLY A 51 17.00 4.67 5.78
N SER A 52 16.80 5.93 5.38
CA SER A 52 15.67 6.72 5.88
C SER A 52 14.32 6.20 5.34
N ALA A 53 14.28 5.66 4.13
CA ALA A 53 13.10 4.99 3.59
C ALA A 53 12.75 3.72 4.37
N ILE A 54 13.75 2.95 4.82
CA ILE A 54 13.55 1.77 5.67
C ILE A 54 12.97 2.16 7.03
N VAL A 55 13.55 3.17 7.67
CA VAL A 55 13.06 3.69 8.97
C VAL A 55 11.63 4.24 8.84
N GLY A 56 11.34 4.99 7.77
CA GLY A 56 10.00 5.51 7.51
C GLY A 56 8.98 4.40 7.26
N LEU A 57 9.36 3.35 6.53
CA LEU A 57 8.54 2.17 6.31
C LEU A 57 8.24 1.45 7.63
N MET A 58 9.25 1.24 8.48
CA MET A 58 9.06 0.66 9.81
C MET A 58 8.03 1.44 10.64
N TYR A 59 8.19 2.76 10.73
CA TYR A 59 7.26 3.62 11.47
C TYR A 59 5.84 3.57 10.90
N ALA A 60 5.70 3.45 9.57
CA ALA A 60 4.40 3.26 8.93
C ALA A 60 3.76 1.91 9.30
N LEU A 61 4.54 0.82 9.27
CA LEU A 61 4.07 -0.53 9.57
C LEU A 61 3.62 -0.69 11.02
N GLU A 62 4.32 -0.06 11.99
CA GLU A 62 3.94 -0.09 13.40
C GLU A 62 2.53 0.45 13.66
N ARG A 63 2.12 1.46 12.88
CA ARG A 63 0.80 2.12 13.00
C ARG A 63 -0.34 1.37 12.29
N ILE A 64 -0.01 0.33 11.53
CA ILE A 64 -0.98 -0.48 10.79
C ILE A 64 -1.34 -1.71 11.63
N PRO A 65 -2.61 -2.10 11.73
CA PRO A 65 -2.99 -3.35 12.40
C PRO A 65 -2.29 -4.57 11.78
N PRO A 66 -1.85 -5.57 12.57
CA PRO A 66 -1.10 -6.72 12.07
C PRO A 66 -1.74 -7.45 10.87
N HIS A 67 -3.08 -7.58 10.85
CA HIS A 67 -3.81 -8.23 9.77
C HIS A 67 -3.81 -7.45 8.43
N GLN A 68 -3.36 -6.19 8.44
CA GLN A 68 -3.21 -5.35 7.24
C GLN A 68 -1.74 -5.17 6.83
N ARG A 69 -0.78 -5.71 7.60
CA ARG A 69 0.67 -5.65 7.30
C ARG A 69 1.06 -6.73 6.29
N ILE A 70 0.48 -6.70 5.11
CA ILE A 70 0.79 -7.66 4.04
C ILE A 70 1.87 -7.04 3.15
N MET A 71 3.08 -7.57 3.25
CA MET A 71 4.22 -7.22 2.40
C MET A 71 4.69 -8.46 1.65
N ARG A 72 4.61 -8.43 0.32
CA ARG A 72 5.02 -9.54 -0.54
C ARG A 72 6.40 -9.30 -1.17
N HIS A 73 6.68 -8.06 -1.51
CA HIS A 73 7.93 -7.67 -2.15
C HIS A 73 8.51 -6.43 -1.46
N LEU A 74 9.75 -6.56 -0.98
CA LEU A 74 10.56 -5.46 -0.48
C LEU A 74 11.80 -5.38 -1.37
N PHE A 75 11.96 -4.27 -2.08
CA PHE A 75 13.15 -3.99 -2.88
C PHE A 75 14.03 -3.00 -2.12
N VAL A 76 15.32 -3.33 -2.00
CA VAL A 76 16.32 -2.47 -1.37
C VAL A 76 17.41 -2.22 -2.40
N SER A 77 17.73 -0.94 -2.62
CA SER A 77 18.76 -0.48 -3.56
C SER A 77 19.79 0.38 -2.88
#